data_AF-A0A965PSL0-F1
#
_entry.id   AF-A0A965PSL0-F1
#
_cell.length_a   1.000
_cell.length_b   1.000
_cell.length_c   1.000
_cell.angle_alpha   90.00
_cell.angle_beta   90.00
_cell.angle_gamma   90.00
#
_symmetry.space_group_name_H-M   'P 1'
#
loop_
_entity.id
_entity.type
_entity.pdbx_description
1 polymer ?
#
loop_
_entity_poly.entity_id
_entity_poly.type
_entity_poly.pdbx_seq_one_letter_code
_entity_poly.pdbx_strand_id
1 'polypeptide(L)'
;MLEARLVAAVQSIQQLRHEITLGRIERTKKNKDIAEKIAVGIRDEREIVVPPLLAIRSPRTKRGSRRRSGGNKEPKMVSRRWALWKIQYNSGYTTHQIARAWKCCRSTVEYARDKGFVTGRK
;
A
#
# COMPACT_ATOMS: atom_id res chain seq x y z
N MET A 1 -46.04 -37.86 -0.25
CA MET A 1 -44.62 -37.97 0.21
C MET A 1 -43.66 -37.20 -0.70
N LEU A 2 -43.69 -37.40 -2.03
CA LEU A 2 -42.80 -36.71 -2.98
C LEU A 2 -43.05 -35.19 -3.04
N GLU A 3 -44.30 -34.75 -3.12
CA GLU A 3 -44.63 -33.31 -3.20
C GLU A 3 -44.19 -32.52 -1.97
N ALA A 4 -44.39 -33.08 -0.76
CA ALA A 4 -43.95 -32.46 0.48
C ALA A 4 -42.42 -32.27 0.54
N ARG A 5 -41.64 -33.23 0.01
CA ARG A 5 -40.18 -33.10 -0.10
C ARG A 5 -39.77 -32.03 -1.11
N LEU A 6 -40.52 -31.89 -2.20
CA LEU A 6 -40.25 -30.90 -3.24
C LEU A 6 -40.53 -29.49 -2.74
N VAL A 7 -41.63 -29.29 -2.00
CA VAL A 7 -41.95 -28.01 -1.33
C VAL A 7 -40.87 -27.64 -0.30
N ALA A 8 -40.44 -28.59 0.54
CA ALA A 8 -39.38 -28.35 1.51
C ALA A 8 -38.04 -27.97 0.84
N ALA A 9 -37.69 -28.63 -0.27
CA ALA A 9 -36.49 -28.30 -1.05
C ALA A 9 -36.55 -26.89 -1.64
N VAL A 10 -37.70 -26.47 -2.16
CA VAL A 10 -37.90 -25.11 -2.70
C VAL A 10 -37.78 -24.05 -1.61
N GLN A 11 -38.35 -24.30 -0.43
CA GLN A 11 -38.25 -23.39 0.72
C GLN A 11 -36.80 -23.24 1.21
N SER A 12 -36.06 -24.35 1.28
CA SER A 12 -34.62 -24.35 1.58
C SER A 12 -33.82 -23.51 0.57
N ILE A 13 -34.09 -23.66 -0.73
CA ILE A 13 -33.42 -22.87 -1.78
C ILE A 13 -33.72 -21.37 -1.62
N GLN A 14 -34.95 -21.01 -1.26
CA GLN A 14 -35.32 -19.60 -1.02
C GLN A 14 -34.58 -19.01 0.18
N GLN A 15 -34.44 -19.77 1.28
CA GLN A 15 -33.68 -19.37 2.46
C GLN A 15 -32.20 -19.14 2.13
N LEU A 16 -31.56 -20.08 1.42
CA LEU A 16 -30.15 -19.94 1.01
C LEU A 16 -29.92 -18.71 0.11
N ARG A 17 -30.87 -18.41 -0.79
CA ARG A 17 -30.79 -17.20 -1.63
C ARG A 17 -30.89 -15.92 -0.81
N HIS A 18 -31.72 -15.90 0.22
CA HIS A 18 -31.85 -14.76 1.12
C HIS A 18 -30.55 -14.53 1.90
N GLU A 19 -29.97 -15.58 2.48
CA GLU A 19 -28.70 -15.51 3.21
C GLU A 19 -27.54 -15.02 2.34
N ILE A 20 -27.42 -15.52 1.10
CA ILE A 20 -26.40 -15.06 0.14
C ILE A 20 -26.57 -13.56 -0.15
N THR A 21 -27.82 -13.10 -0.29
CA THR A 21 -28.13 -11.70 -0.59
C THR A 21 -27.76 -10.79 0.59
N LEU A 22 -28.14 -11.18 1.80
CA LEU A 22 -27.75 -10.47 3.03
C LEU A 22 -26.23 -10.42 3.17
N GLY A 23 -25.54 -11.56 2.97
CA GLY A 23 -24.08 -11.63 3.05
C GLY A 23 -23.36 -10.77 2.00
N ARG A 24 -23.97 -10.52 0.84
CA ARG A 24 -23.45 -9.57 -0.17
C ARG A 24 -23.63 -8.13 0.28
N ILE A 25 -24.81 -7.78 0.78
CA ILE A 25 -25.12 -6.44 1.31
C ILE A 25 -24.19 -6.09 2.48
N GLU A 26 -23.92 -7.06 3.34
CA GLU A 26 -23.03 -6.85 4.50
C GLU A 26 -21.57 -6.64 4.07
N ARG A 27 -21.08 -7.40 3.06
CA ARG A 27 -19.75 -7.19 2.49
C ARG A 27 -19.60 -5.83 1.82
N THR A 28 -20.61 -5.36 1.09
CA THR A 28 -20.54 -4.03 0.45
C THR A 28 -20.55 -2.90 1.48
N LYS A 29 -21.33 -3.03 2.56
CA LYS A 29 -21.29 -2.10 3.69
C LYS A 29 -19.90 -2.07 4.36
N LYS A 30 -19.34 -3.23 4.73
CA LYS A 30 -17.99 -3.32 5.31
C LYS A 30 -16.91 -2.71 4.41
N ASN A 31 -16.99 -2.94 3.10
CA ASN A 31 -16.04 -2.36 2.15
C ASN A 31 -16.18 -0.83 2.04
N LYS A 32 -17.41 -0.30 2.12
CA LYS A 32 -17.65 1.15 2.16
C LYS A 32 -17.12 1.77 3.45
N ASP A 33 -17.37 1.16 4.61
CA ASP A 33 -16.86 1.66 5.89
C ASP A 33 -15.33 1.67 5.94
N ILE A 34 -14.67 0.67 5.34
CA ILE A 34 -13.22 0.64 5.19
C ILE A 34 -12.76 1.77 4.26
N ALA A 35 -13.44 1.98 3.13
CA ALA A 35 -13.13 3.07 2.21
C ALA A 35 -13.33 4.46 2.84
N GLU A 36 -14.37 4.66 3.65
CA GLU A 36 -14.63 5.91 4.37
C GLU A 36 -13.61 6.16 5.48
N LYS A 37 -13.24 5.13 6.25
CA LYS A 37 -12.14 5.23 7.23
C LYS A 37 -10.80 5.56 6.57
N ILE A 38 -10.57 5.05 5.36
CA ILE A 38 -9.42 5.44 4.54
C ILE A 38 -9.56 6.90 4.09
N ALA A 39 -10.77 7.34 3.70
CA ALA A 39 -11.06 8.68 3.20
C ALA A 39 -10.82 9.80 4.22
N VAL A 40 -11.25 9.61 5.48
CA VAL A 40 -11.10 10.61 6.56
C VAL A 40 -9.63 10.83 6.97
N GLY A 41 -8.73 9.90 6.63
CA GLY A 41 -7.30 9.98 6.91
C GLY A 41 -6.42 10.21 5.69
N ILE A 42 -6.96 10.58 4.52
CA ILE A 42 -6.16 10.79 3.29
C ILE A 42 -5.27 12.01 3.47
N ARG A 43 -4.11 11.81 4.08
CA ARG A 43 -2.98 12.72 3.93
C ARG A 43 -2.53 12.64 2.47
N ASP A 44 -2.40 13.77 1.79
CA ASP A 44 -1.96 13.80 0.40
C ASP A 44 -0.46 13.50 0.33
N GLU A 45 -0.03 12.68 -0.62
CA GLU A 45 1.40 12.46 -0.91
C GLU A 45 2.14 13.75 -1.25
N ARG A 46 1.44 14.80 -1.71
CA ARG A 46 1.99 16.13 -1.99
C ARG A 46 2.48 16.87 -0.73
N GLU A 47 1.97 16.50 0.45
CA GLU A 47 2.40 17.08 1.73
C GLU A 47 3.74 16.51 2.20
N ILE A 48 4.19 15.40 1.61
CA ILE A 48 5.44 14.75 1.97
C ILE A 48 6.61 15.61 1.50
N VAL A 49 7.27 16.28 2.44
CA VAL A 49 8.48 17.05 2.16
C VAL A 49 9.65 16.10 1.86
N VAL A 50 10.18 16.19 0.64
CA VAL A 50 11.38 15.45 0.21
C VAL A 50 12.56 16.40 0.09
N PRO A 51 13.58 16.29 0.97
CA PRO A 51 14.76 17.15 0.91
C PRO A 51 15.51 17.00 -0.44
N PRO A 52 15.84 18.10 -1.15
CA PRO A 52 16.48 18.04 -2.47
C PRO A 52 17.80 17.27 -2.51
N LEU A 53 18.55 17.29 -1.40
CA LEU A 53 19.81 16.56 -1.25
C LEU A 53 19.60 15.03 -1.15
N LEU A 54 18.47 14.60 -0.59
CA LEU A 54 18.14 13.19 -0.42
C LEU A 54 17.26 12.64 -1.53
N ALA A 55 16.70 13.50 -2.40
CA ALA A 55 15.86 13.08 -3.51
C ALA A 55 16.54 11.99 -4.37
N ILE A 56 15.79 10.95 -4.73
CA ILE A 56 16.29 9.87 -5.58
C ILE A 56 16.33 10.40 -7.02
N ARG A 57 17.53 10.54 -7.57
CA ARG A 57 17.71 11.06 -8.93
C ARG A 57 17.69 9.93 -9.94
N SER A 58 16.97 10.10 -11.05
CA SER A 58 17.05 9.14 -12.15
C SER A 58 18.48 9.06 -12.69
N PRO A 59 18.97 7.87 -13.09
CA PRO A 59 20.25 7.75 -13.75
C PRO A 59 20.25 8.64 -15.00
N ARG A 60 21.19 9.59 -15.12
CA ARG A 60 21.41 10.31 -16.38
C ARG A 60 22.03 9.32 -17.37
N THR A 61 21.20 8.70 -18.20
CA THR A 61 21.68 7.95 -19.37
C THR A 61 22.12 8.95 -20.42
N LYS A 62 23.43 9.09 -20.64
CA LYS A 62 23.95 9.66 -21.90
C LYS A 62 23.97 8.51 -22.90
N ARG A 63 23.43 8.70 -24.12
CA ARG A 63 23.41 7.68 -25.18
C ARG A 63 24.83 7.08 -25.31
N GLY A 64 24.97 5.77 -25.09
CA GLY A 64 26.26 5.06 -25.17
C GLY A 64 27.03 4.83 -23.86
N SER A 65 26.64 5.40 -22.70
CA SER A 65 27.19 4.94 -21.41
C SER A 65 26.17 4.96 -20.28
N ARG A 66 26.01 3.83 -19.58
CA ARG A 66 25.34 3.78 -18.28
C ARG A 66 26.27 4.42 -17.25
N ARG A 67 26.12 5.73 -17.00
CA ARG A 67 26.73 6.34 -15.82
C ARG A 67 26.15 5.65 -14.58
N ARG A 68 27.02 5.04 -13.77
CA ARG A 68 26.64 4.37 -12.52
C ARG A 68 25.90 5.38 -11.64
N SER A 69 24.72 5.00 -11.15
CA SER A 69 23.88 5.79 -10.24
C SER A 69 24.47 5.89 -8.82
N GLY A 70 25.79 6.11 -8.71
CA GLY A 70 26.59 5.88 -7.49
C GLY A 70 26.05 6.59 -6.25
N GLY A 71 25.61 7.85 -6.38
CA GLY A 71 25.11 8.62 -5.24
C GLY A 71 23.79 8.14 -4.65
N ASN A 72 22.98 7.36 -5.38
CA ASN A 72 21.71 6.85 -4.84
C ASN A 72 21.90 5.63 -3.93
N LYS A 73 22.97 4.86 -4.14
CA LYS A 73 23.24 3.62 -3.42
C LYS A 73 24.23 3.80 -2.26
N GLU A 74 24.73 5.02 -2.06
CA GLU A 74 25.66 5.30 -0.97
C GLU A 74 25.02 4.99 0.39
N PRO A 75 25.63 4.14 1.23
CA PRO A 75 25.02 3.66 2.47
C PRO A 75 24.54 4.79 3.39
N LYS A 76 25.34 5.87 3.50
CA LYS A 76 25.02 7.06 4.30
C LYS A 76 23.75 7.77 3.80
N MET A 77 23.56 7.84 2.48
CA MET A 77 22.38 8.45 1.87
C MET A 77 21.14 7.57 2.06
N VAL A 78 21.28 6.26 1.87
CA VAL A 78 20.19 5.31 2.08
C VAL A 78 19.72 5.34 3.55
N SER A 79 20.67 5.37 4.50
CA SER A 79 20.38 5.49 5.93
C SER A 79 19.53 6.72 6.26
N ARG A 80 19.95 7.89 5.76
CA ARG A 80 19.22 9.15 5.94
C ARG A 80 17.82 9.12 5.33
N ARG A 81 17.66 8.52 4.15
CA ARG A 81 16.33 8.34 3.52
C ARG A 81 15.43 7.44 4.35
N TRP A 82 15.96 6.31 4.82
CA TRP A 82 15.20 5.34 5.61
C TRP A 82 14.73 5.94 6.94
N ALA A 83 15.54 6.78 7.58
CA ALA A 83 15.14 7.51 8.77
C ALA A 83 13.93 8.43 8.51
N LEU A 84 13.92 9.16 7.39
CA LEU A 84 12.78 10.01 7.01
C LEU A 84 11.55 9.19 6.62
N TRP A 85 11.73 8.09 5.90
CA TRP A 85 10.62 7.18 5.57
C TRP A 85 10.00 6.59 6.83
N LYS A 86 10.79 6.27 7.86
CA LYS A 86 10.28 5.83 9.15
C LYS A 86 9.38 6.88 9.81
N ILE A 87 9.83 8.14 9.83
CA ILE A 87 9.05 9.25 10.38
C ILE A 87 7.75 9.42 9.58
N GLN A 88 7.83 9.46 8.26
CA GLN A 88 6.65 9.59 7.39
C GLN A 88 5.66 8.44 7.58
N TYR A 89 6.16 7.22 7.66
CA TYR A 89 5.33 6.04 7.90
C TYR A 89 4.65 6.10 9.27
N ASN A 90 5.38 6.48 10.32
CA ASN A 90 4.84 6.67 11.67
C ASN A 90 3.82 7.81 11.75
N SER A 91 3.95 8.82 10.89
CA SER A 91 2.95 9.90 10.76
C SER A 91 1.66 9.47 10.05
N GLY A 92 1.57 8.21 9.61
CA GLY A 92 0.37 7.64 8.99
C GLY A 92 0.39 7.62 7.47
N TYR A 93 1.49 7.99 6.80
CA TYR A 93 1.60 7.84 5.35
C TYR A 93 1.83 6.39 4.96
N THR A 94 1.14 5.95 3.90
CA THR A 94 1.34 4.61 3.34
C THR A 94 2.69 4.50 2.60
N THR A 95 3.21 3.28 2.46
CA THR A 95 4.43 3.02 1.67
C THR A 95 4.28 3.48 0.21
N HIS A 96 3.06 3.41 -0.33
CA HIS A 96 2.74 3.88 -1.68
C HIS A 96 2.87 5.39 -1.81
N GLN A 97 2.31 6.16 -0.87
CA GLN A 97 2.40 7.63 -0.87
C GLN A 97 3.85 8.10 -0.73
N ILE A 98 4.60 7.49 0.21
CA ILE A 98 6.03 7.75 0.38
C ILE A 98 6.77 7.46 -0.93
N ALA A 99 6.53 6.31 -1.57
CA ALA A 99 7.20 5.96 -2.82
C ALA A 99 6.91 6.96 -3.95
N ARG A 100 5.66 7.42 -4.08
CA ARG A 100 5.27 8.44 -5.07
C ARG A 100 5.97 9.77 -4.82
N ALA A 101 5.93 10.27 -3.58
CA ALA A 101 6.59 11.53 -3.21
C ALA A 101 8.09 11.49 -3.50
N TRP A 102 8.75 10.37 -3.17
CA TRP A 102 10.19 10.16 -3.36
C TRP A 102 10.58 9.72 -4.78
N LYS A 103 9.61 9.54 -5.69
CA LYS A 103 9.80 9.06 -7.07
C LYS A 103 10.59 7.75 -7.14
N CYS A 104 10.25 6.79 -6.28
CA CYS A 104 10.87 5.47 -6.24
C CYS A 104 9.83 4.34 -6.31
N CYS A 105 10.31 3.10 -6.51
CA CYS A 105 9.43 1.92 -6.52
C CYS A 105 8.93 1.61 -5.10
N ARG A 106 7.63 1.29 -4.97
CA ARG A 106 6.98 0.89 -3.70
C ARG A 106 7.76 -0.20 -2.96
N SER A 107 8.24 -1.20 -3.70
CA SER A 107 9.04 -2.31 -3.18
C SER A 107 10.31 -1.87 -2.45
N THR A 108 10.91 -0.72 -2.82
CA THR A 108 12.08 -0.16 -2.13
C THR A 108 11.74 0.30 -0.73
N VAL A 109 10.58 0.93 -0.57
CA VAL A 109 10.09 1.43 0.73
C VAL A 109 9.60 0.27 1.59
N GLU A 110 8.92 -0.71 0.98
CA GLU A 110 8.52 -1.96 1.65
C GLU A 110 9.73 -2.73 2.19
N TYR A 111 10.77 -2.90 1.36
CA TYR A 111 12.02 -3.53 1.79
C TYR A 111 12.66 -2.78 2.98
N ALA A 112 12.67 -1.44 2.94
CA ALA A 112 13.17 -0.64 4.05
C ALA A 112 12.36 -0.85 5.34
N ARG A 113 11.03 -0.89 5.23
CA ARG A 113 10.10 -1.16 6.33
C ARG A 113 10.33 -2.55 6.92
N ASP A 114 10.46 -3.57 6.08
CA ASP A 114 10.68 -4.96 6.52
C ASP A 114 12.04 -5.13 7.22
N LYS A 115 13.01 -4.25 6.92
CA LYS A 115 14.29 -4.12 7.64
C LYS A 115 14.24 -3.16 8.85
N GLY A 116 13.06 -2.68 9.23
CA GLY A 116 12.87 -1.76 10.35
C GLY A 116 13.51 -0.37 10.14
N PHE A 117 13.73 0.02 8.88
CA PHE A 117 14.43 1.24 8.47
C PHE A 117 15.88 1.35 9.00
N VAL A 118 16.57 0.22 9.22
CA VAL A 118 17.98 0.20 9.64
C VAL A 118 18.88 -0.27 8.50
N THR A 119 19.86 0.55 8.11
CA THR A 119 20.87 0.19 7.11
C THR A 119 22.12 -0.38 7.76
N GLY A 120 22.26 -1.71 7.76
CA GLY A 120 23.44 -2.42 8.25
C GLY A 120 23.17 -3.93 8.32
N ARG A 121 24.21 -4.76 8.18
CA ARG A 121 24.09 -6.14 8.67
C ARG A 121 24.21 -6.06 10.19
N LYS A 122 23.31 -6.78 10.89
CA LYS A 122 23.54 -7.15 12.29
C LYS A 122 24.84 -7.94 12.39
#